data_AF-X6N9D9-F1
#
_entry.id   AF-X6N9D9-F1
#
_cell.length_a   1.000
_cell.length_b   1.000
_cell.length_c   1.000
_cell.angle_alpha   90.00
_cell.angle_beta   90.00
_cell.angle_gamma   90.00
#
_symmetry.space_group_name_H-M   'P 1'
#
loop_
_entity.id
_entity.type
_entity.pdbx_description
1 polymer ?
#
loop_
_entity_poly.entity_id
_entity_poly.type
_entity_poly.pdbx_seq_one_letter_code
_entity_poly.pdbx_strand_id
1 'polypeptide(L)'
;MSKRWIKELKHQQRELQQQIRKAERVILKLKLEMKKEAKKAKKEPALVIAIKILAKGLVRCNKNLERLYTLKTQINSIILGIKEQQANIKISKMLEASAVVSAKMNELIKISEAKQWTTDMAMEMQKMGLIQEVCQDLTNKTKYYKYLLPMSNNE
;
A
#
# COMPACT_ATOMS: atom_id res chain seq x y z
N MET A 1 -2.57 26.18 -4.42
CA MET A 1 -3.44 25.01 -4.12
C MET A 1 -2.67 23.70 -4.17
N SER A 2 -2.00 23.36 -5.27
CA SER A 2 -1.12 22.18 -5.41
C SER A 2 -0.05 21.96 -4.30
N LYS A 3 0.47 23.04 -3.70
CA LYS A 3 1.47 22.97 -2.62
C LYS A 3 0.96 22.23 -1.39
N ARG A 4 -0.35 22.29 -1.08
CA ARG A 4 -0.97 21.58 0.06
C ARG A 4 -0.89 20.07 -0.14
N TRP A 5 -1.34 19.56 -1.29
CA TRP A 5 -1.30 18.11 -1.55
C TRP A 5 0.12 17.56 -1.68
N ILE A 6 1.04 18.32 -2.28
CA ILE A 6 2.46 17.92 -2.29
C ILE A 6 3.00 17.82 -0.85
N LYS A 7 2.65 18.75 0.03
CA LYS A 7 3.07 18.71 1.44
C LYS A 7 2.50 17.48 2.15
N GLU A 8 1.22 17.17 1.91
CA GLU A 8 0.55 16.00 2.46
C GLU A 8 1.18 14.70 1.97
N LEU A 9 1.35 14.53 0.65
CA LEU A 9 1.99 13.35 0.06
C LEU A 9 3.41 13.14 0.59
N LYS A 10 4.18 14.23 0.76
CA LYS A 10 5.52 14.16 1.38
C LYS A 10 5.45 13.76 2.85
N HIS A 11 4.42 14.15 3.58
CA HIS A 11 4.21 13.71 4.96
C HIS A 11 3.92 12.20 5.00
N GLN A 12 2.97 11.73 4.19
CA GLN A 12 2.66 10.29 4.06
C GLN A 12 3.89 9.48 3.64
N GLN A 13 4.72 10.00 2.73
CA GLN A 13 5.97 9.38 2.33
C GLN A 13 6.96 9.22 3.50
N ARG A 14 7.05 10.20 4.41
CA ARG A 14 7.92 10.11 5.60
C ARG A 14 7.38 9.09 6.60
N GLU A 15 6.07 9.03 6.80
CA GLU A 15 5.44 8.00 7.65
C GLU A 15 5.72 6.60 7.11
N LEU A 16 5.58 6.39 5.80
CA LEU A 16 5.94 5.12 5.17
C LEU A 16 7.41 4.78 5.31
N GLN A 17 8.31 5.75 5.21
CA GLN A 17 9.74 5.51 5.44
C GLN A 17 10.02 5.05 6.89
N GLN A 18 9.24 5.51 7.87
CA GLN A 18 9.33 4.98 9.23
C GLN A 18 8.81 3.54 9.32
N GLN A 19 7.68 3.25 8.67
CA GLN A 19 7.10 1.90 8.63
C GLN A 19 8.03 0.89 7.94
N ILE A 20 8.67 1.27 6.83
CA ILE A 20 9.69 0.47 6.13
C ILE A 20 10.82 0.11 7.10
N ARG A 21 11.39 1.11 7.80
CA ARG A 21 12.47 0.87 8.77
C ARG A 21 12.04 -0.05 9.92
N LYS A 22 10.79 0.07 10.39
CA LYS A 22 10.22 -0.84 11.41
C LYS A 22 10.11 -2.27 10.85
N ALA A 23 9.59 -2.45 9.64
CA ALA A 23 9.46 -3.74 8.99
C ALA A 23 10.82 -4.42 8.74
N GLU A 24 11.82 -3.68 8.28
CA GLU A 24 13.18 -4.18 8.08
C GLU A 24 13.81 -4.69 9.39
N ARG A 25 13.62 -3.96 10.50
CA ARG A 25 14.07 -4.40 11.83
C ARG A 25 13.38 -5.69 12.27
N VAL A 26 12.08 -5.84 12.02
CA VAL A 26 11.34 -7.08 12.33
C VAL A 26 11.87 -8.24 11.50
N ILE A 27 12.11 -8.04 10.20
CA ILE A 27 12.70 -9.05 9.31
C ILE A 27 14.08 -9.50 9.81
N LEU A 28 14.93 -8.55 10.24
CA LEU A 28 16.24 -8.87 10.81
C LEU A 28 16.12 -9.70 12.09
N LYS A 29 15.20 -9.34 13.00
CA LYS A 29 14.94 -10.12 14.23
C LYS A 29 14.47 -11.54 13.91
N LEU A 30 13.50 -11.70 13.01
CA LEU A 30 13.01 -13.01 12.59
C LEU A 30 14.12 -13.87 11.97
N LYS A 31 14.99 -13.28 11.13
CA LYS A 31 16.15 -14.01 10.56
C LYS A 31 17.12 -14.48 11.65
N LEU A 32 17.37 -13.66 12.68
CA LEU A 32 18.24 -14.03 13.81
C LEU A 32 17.60 -15.13 14.66
N GLU A 33 16.31 -15.01 14.98
CA GLU A 33 15.56 -16.03 15.73
C GLU A 33 15.51 -17.35 14.98
N MET A 34 15.22 -17.34 13.68
CA MET A 34 15.28 -18.54 12.83
C MET A 34 16.65 -19.21 12.88
N LYS A 35 17.75 -18.45 12.83
CA LYS A 35 19.11 -19.02 12.95
C LYS A 35 19.37 -19.63 14.32
N LYS A 36 18.84 -19.03 15.40
CA LYS A 36 18.95 -19.58 16.77
C LYS A 36 18.16 -20.88 16.89
N GLU A 37 16.91 -20.89 16.45
CA GLU A 37 16.04 -22.07 16.50
C GLU A 37 16.57 -23.20 15.60
N ALA A 38 17.16 -22.88 14.44
CA ALA A 38 17.82 -23.88 13.59
C ALA A 38 19.00 -24.57 14.27
N LYS A 39 19.77 -23.87 15.13
CA LYS A 39 20.84 -24.50 15.91
C LYS A 39 20.30 -25.45 16.98
N LYS A 40 19.18 -25.10 17.63
CA LYS A 40 18.52 -25.94 18.65
C LYS A 40 17.85 -27.17 18.04
N ALA A 41 17.20 -27.01 16.89
CA ALA A 41 16.52 -28.10 16.20
C ALA A 41 17.45 -29.24 15.75
N LYS A 42 18.78 -28.99 15.66
CA LYS A 42 19.77 -30.06 15.45
C LYS A 42 19.81 -31.07 16.60
N LYS A 43 19.45 -30.65 17.82
CA LYS A 43 19.42 -31.48 19.02
C LYS A 43 18.02 -32.00 19.33
N GLU A 44 16.99 -31.30 18.87
CA GLU A 44 15.59 -31.62 19.16
C GLU A 44 14.71 -31.45 17.90
N PRO A 45 14.40 -32.54 17.17
CA PRO A 45 13.67 -32.49 15.91
C PRO A 45 12.25 -31.90 16.01
N ALA A 46 11.63 -31.92 17.20
CA ALA A 46 10.31 -31.33 17.43
C ALA A 46 10.27 -29.80 17.17
N LEU A 47 11.41 -29.11 17.32
CA LEU A 47 11.54 -27.67 17.12
C LEU A 47 11.49 -27.24 15.64
N VAL A 48 11.46 -28.19 14.69
CA VAL A 48 11.30 -27.90 13.26
C VAL A 48 9.98 -27.18 12.96
N ILE A 49 8.93 -27.43 13.74
CA ILE A 49 7.63 -26.75 13.59
C ILE A 49 7.75 -25.25 13.88
N ALA A 50 8.51 -24.87 14.93
CA ALA A 50 8.76 -23.47 15.27
C ALA A 50 9.47 -22.72 14.13
N ILE A 51 10.46 -23.37 13.50
CA ILE A 51 11.17 -22.81 12.33
C ILE A 51 10.21 -22.60 11.15
N LYS A 52 9.31 -23.55 10.89
CA LYS A 52 8.30 -23.41 9.82
C LYS A 52 7.36 -22.22 10.08
N ILE A 53 6.96 -21.98 11.33
CA ILE A 53 6.11 -20.84 11.71
C ILE A 53 6.88 -19.52 11.48
N LEU A 54 8.12 -19.44 11.95
CA LEU A 54 8.97 -18.26 11.74
C LEU A 54 9.23 -17.98 10.26
N ALA A 55 9.45 -19.03 9.45
CA ALA A 55 9.63 -18.90 8.00
C ALA A 55 8.37 -18.36 7.31
N LYS A 56 7.18 -18.85 7.68
CA LYS A 56 5.90 -18.30 7.20
C LYS A 56 5.74 -16.83 7.59
N GLY A 57 6.12 -16.48 8.82
CA GLY A 57 6.17 -15.09 9.30
C GLY A 57 7.08 -14.20 8.46
N LEU A 58 8.29 -14.68 8.17
CA LEU A 58 9.27 -13.96 7.34
C LEU A 58 8.74 -13.68 5.93
N VAL A 59 8.10 -14.65 5.28
CA VAL A 59 7.48 -14.46 3.96
C VAL A 59 6.39 -13.38 4.01
N ARG A 60 5.54 -13.38 5.04
CA ARG A 60 4.51 -12.34 5.22
C ARG A 60 5.12 -10.96 5.44
N CYS A 61 6.18 -10.87 6.26
CA CYS A 61 6.89 -9.61 6.48
C CYS A 61 7.55 -9.07 5.22
N ASN A 62 8.15 -9.93 4.39
CA ASN A 62 8.74 -9.52 3.11
C ASN A 62 7.68 -9.00 2.13
N LYS A 63 6.54 -9.69 2.00
CA LYS A 63 5.42 -9.20 1.18
C LYS A 63 4.90 -7.84 1.66
N ASN A 64 4.81 -7.65 2.97
CA ASN A 64 4.43 -6.35 3.52
C ASN A 64 5.46 -5.26 3.19
N LEU A 65 6.76 -5.57 3.29
CA LEU A 65 7.84 -4.64 2.94
C LEU A 65 7.79 -4.24 1.46
N GLU A 66 7.62 -5.21 0.56
CA GLU A 66 7.45 -4.99 -0.88
C GLU A 66 6.28 -4.06 -1.19
N ARG A 67 5.14 -4.28 -0.52
CA ARG A 67 3.97 -3.41 -0.65
C ARG A 67 4.24 -2.00 -0.16
N LEU A 68 4.94 -1.82 0.96
CA LEU A 68 5.33 -0.49 1.46
C LEU A 68 6.28 0.24 0.49
N TYR A 69 7.20 -0.47 -0.13
CA TYR A 69 8.07 0.09 -1.16
C TYR A 69 7.28 0.52 -2.40
N THR A 70 6.39 -0.35 -2.90
CA THR A 70 5.50 -0.03 -4.01
C THR A 70 4.68 1.23 -3.71
N LEU A 71 4.08 1.29 -2.53
CA LEU A 71 3.30 2.44 -2.06
C LEU A 71 4.13 3.74 -2.06
N LYS A 72 5.37 3.69 -1.57
CA LYS A 72 6.29 4.84 -1.60
C LYS A 72 6.58 5.32 -3.02
N THR A 73 6.78 4.40 -3.97
CA THR A 73 7.06 4.78 -5.38
C THR A 73 5.85 5.40 -6.07
N GLN A 74 4.65 4.89 -5.79
CA GLN A 74 3.40 5.45 -6.31
C GLN A 74 3.18 6.88 -5.82
N ILE A 75 3.38 7.14 -4.53
CA ILE A 75 3.33 8.50 -3.97
C ILE A 75 4.31 9.43 -4.68
N ASN A 76 5.54 8.97 -4.91
CA ASN A 76 6.54 9.77 -5.61
C ASN A 76 6.10 10.10 -7.04
N SER A 77 5.50 9.14 -7.74
CA SER A 77 4.96 9.34 -9.09
C SER A 77 3.83 10.38 -9.11
N ILE A 78 2.94 10.35 -8.12
CA ILE A 78 1.88 11.36 -7.98
C ILE A 78 2.45 12.75 -7.70
N ILE A 79 3.46 12.86 -6.82
CA ILE A 79 4.14 14.14 -6.56
C ILE A 79 4.72 14.71 -7.86
N LEU A 80 5.29 13.86 -8.72
CA LEU A 80 5.81 14.28 -10.03
C LEU A 80 4.67 14.73 -10.96
N GLY A 81 3.61 13.93 -11.08
CA GLY A 81 2.45 14.29 -11.91
C GLY A 81 1.77 15.59 -11.49
N ILE A 82 1.64 15.85 -10.18
CA ILE A 82 1.09 17.11 -9.67
C ILE A 82 2.03 18.30 -9.96
N LYS A 83 3.35 18.09 -9.98
CA LYS A 83 4.31 19.14 -10.36
C LYS A 83 4.28 19.43 -11.86
N GLU A 84 4.20 18.40 -12.68
CA GLU A 84 4.05 18.51 -14.12
C GLU A 84 2.76 19.25 -14.47
N GLN A 85 1.63 18.84 -13.88
CA GLN A 85 0.35 19.51 -14.07
C GLN A 85 0.40 21.01 -13.68
N GLN A 86 1.11 21.36 -12.61
CA GLN A 86 1.33 22.77 -12.25
C GLN A 86 2.13 23.56 -13.28
N ALA A 87 3.13 22.93 -13.91
CA ALA A 87 3.89 23.58 -14.97
C ALA A 87 3.00 23.80 -16.19
N ASN A 88 2.19 22.79 -16.56
CA ASN A 88 1.28 22.87 -17.71
C ASN A 88 0.18 23.94 -17.51
N ILE A 89 -0.38 24.08 -16.31
CA ILE A 89 -1.36 25.14 -15.99
C ILE A 89 -0.77 26.54 -16.25
N LYS A 90 0.53 26.76 -15.95
CA LYS A 90 1.18 28.06 -16.16
C LYS A 90 1.40 28.38 -17.65
N ILE A 91 1.58 27.36 -18.48
CA ILE A 91 1.92 27.51 -19.90
C ILE A 91 0.66 27.55 -20.78
N SER A 92 -0.38 26.75 -20.45
CA SER A 92 -1.46 26.45 -21.40
C SER A 92 -2.84 27.05 -21.06
N LYS A 93 -3.04 27.70 -19.90
CA LYS A 93 -4.34 28.22 -19.39
C LYS A 93 -5.52 27.23 -19.34
N MET A 94 -5.45 26.05 -19.95
CA MET A 94 -6.46 24.99 -19.86
C MET A 94 -6.11 24.07 -18.68
N LEU A 95 -7.02 23.99 -17.72
CA LEU A 95 -7.01 23.01 -16.64
C LEU A 95 -7.44 21.65 -17.21
N GLU A 96 -6.52 20.95 -17.85
CA GLU A 96 -6.80 19.57 -18.26
C GLU A 96 -6.62 18.62 -17.07
N ALA A 97 -7.62 17.76 -16.86
CA ALA A 97 -7.60 16.75 -15.81
C ALA A 97 -6.50 15.73 -16.07
N SER A 98 -5.59 15.51 -15.12
CA SER A 98 -4.43 14.63 -15.31
C SER A 98 -4.85 13.16 -15.19
N ALA A 99 -4.97 12.48 -16.32
CA ALA A 99 -5.22 11.03 -16.38
C ALA A 99 -4.10 10.22 -15.70
N VAL A 100 -2.84 10.70 -15.78
CA VAL A 100 -1.69 10.06 -15.12
C VAL A 100 -1.83 10.09 -13.61
N VAL A 101 -2.22 11.24 -13.03
CA VAL A 101 -2.44 11.36 -11.60
C VAL A 101 -3.66 10.53 -11.17
N SER A 102 -4.76 10.55 -11.93
CA SER A 102 -5.95 9.71 -11.70
C SER A 102 -5.61 8.22 -11.62
N ALA A 103 -4.84 7.71 -12.59
CA ALA A 103 -4.45 6.31 -12.62
C ALA A 103 -3.63 5.91 -11.39
N LYS A 104 -2.68 6.75 -10.97
CA LYS A 104 -1.85 6.47 -9.80
C LYS A 104 -2.61 6.58 -8.48
N MET A 105 -3.58 7.50 -8.37
CA MET A 105 -4.49 7.54 -7.23
C MET A 105 -5.38 6.30 -7.15
N ASN A 106 -5.89 5.80 -8.29
CA ASN A 106 -6.62 4.54 -8.35
C ASN A 106 -5.79 3.34 -7.85
N GLU A 107 -4.50 3.28 -8.20
CA GLU A 107 -3.60 2.25 -7.68
C GLU A 107 -3.43 2.34 -6.16
N LEU A 108 -3.29 3.55 -5.61
CA LEU A 108 -3.13 3.79 -4.18
C LEU A 108 -4.37 3.44 -3.35
N ILE A 109 -5.57 3.71 -3.87
CA ILE A 109 -6.84 3.41 -3.16
C ILE A 109 -7.01 1.92 -2.88
N LYS A 110 -6.40 1.05 -3.70
CA LYS A 110 -6.42 -0.40 -3.51
C LYS A 110 -5.58 -0.86 -2.31
N ILE A 111 -4.72 0.01 -1.78
CA ILE A 111 -3.85 -0.30 -0.65
C ILE A 111 -4.54 0.15 0.64
N SER A 112 -4.81 -0.79 1.54
CA SER A 112 -5.59 -0.56 2.76
C SER A 112 -5.06 0.59 3.63
N GLU A 113 -3.74 0.71 3.81
CA GLU A 113 -3.15 1.80 4.61
C GLU A 113 -3.26 3.16 3.93
N ALA A 114 -3.37 3.18 2.59
CA ALA A 114 -3.40 4.41 1.81
C ALA A 114 -4.81 4.85 1.42
N LYS A 115 -5.77 3.92 1.49
CA LYS A 115 -7.12 4.08 0.97
C LYS A 115 -7.78 5.36 1.43
N GLN A 116 -7.84 5.60 2.74
CA GLN A 116 -8.58 6.75 3.30
C GLN A 116 -8.03 8.08 2.82
N TRP A 117 -6.76 8.39 3.14
CA TRP A 117 -6.17 9.66 2.78
C TRP A 117 -6.05 9.87 1.26
N THR A 118 -5.87 8.79 0.48
CA THR A 118 -5.86 8.88 -0.99
C THR A 118 -7.25 9.20 -1.52
N THR A 119 -8.29 8.57 -0.99
CA THR A 119 -9.68 8.81 -1.42
C THR A 119 -10.08 10.26 -1.10
N ASP A 120 -9.75 10.74 0.09
CA ASP A 120 -10.02 12.13 0.50
C ASP A 120 -9.31 13.12 -0.43
N MET A 121 -8.03 12.88 -0.71
CA MET A 121 -7.25 13.71 -1.64
C MET A 121 -7.78 13.65 -3.07
N ALA A 122 -8.14 12.46 -3.55
CA ALA A 122 -8.70 12.26 -4.88
C ALA A 122 -10.02 13.01 -5.04
N MET A 123 -10.92 12.95 -4.06
CA MET A 123 -12.19 13.69 -4.08
C MET A 123 -11.97 15.21 -4.07
N GLU A 124 -11.02 15.73 -3.28
CA GLU A 124 -10.67 17.15 -3.31
C GLU A 124 -10.13 17.56 -4.69
N MET A 125 -9.23 16.78 -5.28
CA MET A 125 -8.64 17.07 -6.59
C MET A 125 -9.66 16.94 -7.73
N GLN A 126 -10.61 16.02 -7.64
CA GLN A 126 -11.71 15.85 -8.59
C GLN A 126 -12.66 17.04 -8.55
N LYS A 127 -13.05 17.51 -7.36
CA LYS A 127 -13.89 18.73 -7.19
C LYS A 127 -13.27 19.97 -7.82
N MET A 128 -11.94 19.99 -7.89
CA MET A 128 -11.17 21.08 -8.48
C MET A 128 -10.88 20.89 -9.98
N GLY A 129 -11.41 19.83 -10.59
CA GLY A 129 -11.22 19.53 -12.01
C GLY A 129 -9.79 19.12 -12.38
N LEU A 130 -8.96 18.77 -11.40
CA LEU A 130 -7.54 18.45 -11.63
C LEU A 130 -7.32 16.99 -12.00
N ILE A 131 -8.22 16.11 -11.61
CA ILE A 131 -8.13 14.69 -11.93
C ILE A 131 -9.49 14.22 -12.40
N GLN A 132 -9.49 13.22 -13.26
CA GLN A 132 -10.70 12.49 -13.63
C GLN A 132 -11.24 11.73 -12.43
N GLU A 133 -12.53 11.40 -12.50
CA GLU A 133 -13.20 10.59 -11.49
C GLU A 133 -12.42 9.29 -11.24
N VAL A 134 -12.18 9.05 -9.96
CA VAL A 134 -11.40 7.91 -9.49
C VAL A 134 -12.40 6.82 -9.09
N CYS A 135 -12.51 5.77 -9.92
CA CYS A 135 -13.46 4.67 -9.66
C CYS A 135 -13.21 4.05 -8.27
N GLN A 136 -14.21 4.14 -7.40
CA GLN A 136 -14.18 3.54 -6.05
C GLN A 136 -14.51 2.04 -6.04
N ASP A 137 -14.46 1.38 -7.20
CA ASP A 137 -15.05 0.07 -7.36
C ASP A 137 -14.16 -1.09 -6.86
N LEU A 138 -14.81 -2.02 -6.13
CA LEU A 138 -14.39 -3.39 -5.76
C LEU A 138 -13.68 -3.64 -4.41
N THR A 139 -14.18 -3.10 -3.29
CA THR A 139 -13.93 -3.74 -1.97
C THR A 139 -15.10 -4.52 -1.38
N ASN A 140 -16.28 -4.51 -2.01
CA ASN A 140 -17.44 -5.27 -1.50
C ASN A 140 -17.55 -6.71 -2.03
N LYS A 141 -16.81 -7.12 -3.08
CA LYS A 141 -16.94 -8.50 -3.61
C LYS A 141 -16.47 -9.59 -2.65
N THR A 142 -15.60 -9.31 -1.69
CA THR A 142 -15.14 -10.32 -0.71
C THR A 142 -16.16 -10.60 0.40
N LYS A 143 -17.15 -9.72 0.61
CA LYS A 143 -18.24 -10.00 1.56
C LYS A 143 -19.32 -10.91 0.96
N TYR A 144 -19.61 -10.81 -0.34
CA TYR A 144 -20.71 -11.57 -0.95
C TYR A 144 -20.44 -13.08 -1.10
N TYR A 145 -19.19 -13.51 -1.27
CA TYR A 145 -18.89 -14.94 -1.35
C TYR A 145 -19.06 -15.71 -0.03
N LYS A 146 -19.11 -15.02 1.13
CA LYS A 146 -19.38 -15.66 2.42
C LYS A 146 -20.86 -16.05 2.60
N TYR A 147 -21.76 -15.48 1.80
CA TYR A 147 -23.21 -15.73 1.88
C TYR A 147 -23.75 -16.59 0.73
N LEU A 148 -22.89 -17.05 -0.19
CA LEU A 148 -23.27 -17.81 -1.38
C LEU A 148 -22.81 -19.27 -1.36
N LEU A 149 -22.25 -19.75 -0.25
CA LEU A 149 -22.16 -21.20 -0.04
C LEU A 149 -23.50 -21.65 0.55
N PRO A 150 -24.32 -22.40 -0.21
CA PRO A 150 -25.46 -23.07 0.38
C PRO A 150 -24.91 -24.00 1.47
N MET A 151 -25.51 -23.91 2.66
CA MET A 151 -25.41 -24.96 3.66
C MET A 151 -26.01 -26.21 3.03
N SER A 152 -25.20 -27.02 2.34
CA SER A 152 -25.57 -28.39 2.02
C SER A 152 -25.45 -29.18 3.32
N ASN A 153 -26.57 -29.19 4.03
CA ASN A 153 -27.17 -30.31 4.73
C ASN A 153 -26.25 -31.43 5.23
N ASN A 154 -26.35 -31.65 6.54
CA ASN A 154 -26.59 -32.96 7.16
C ASN A 154 -26.80 -34.09 6.14
N GLU A 155 -25.84 -35.00 6.10
CA GLU A 155 -25.99 -36.45 6.25
C GLU A 155 -24.65 -37.05 6.68
#